data_AF-A0A1Z8T3M7-F1
#
_entry.id   AF-A0A1Z8T3M7-F1
#
_cell.length_a   1.000
_cell.length_b   1.000
_cell.length_c   1.000
_cell.angle_alpha   90.00
_cell.angle_beta   90.00
_cell.angle_gamma   90.00
#
_symmetry.space_group_name_H-M   'P 1'
#
loop_
_entity.id
_entity.type
_entity.pdbx_description
1 polymer ?
#
loop_
_entity_poly.entity_id
_entity_poly.type
_entity_poly.pdbx_seq_one_letter_code
_entity_poly.pdbx_strand_id
1 'polypeptide(L)'
;MESPILIFTIIFMSLIYLLIGFGINKDNAKYLLAGYNTMTPEQRQKFNIEKYLEFLNPFFKKLSLYPPLSFGLMYILFEGEQLILIWSLLQLLPFVWFTRLYLKNRHGRKIS
;
A
#
# COMPACT_ATOMS: atom_id res chain seq x y z
N MET A 1 28.00 4.60 6.79
CA MET A 1 27.61 3.27 6.27
C MET A 1 26.20 3.05 6.75
N GLU A 2 25.21 2.98 5.85
CA GLU A 2 23.83 2.72 6.27
C GLU A 2 23.75 1.39 7.00
N SER A 3 22.98 1.34 8.09
CA SER A 3 22.85 0.12 8.89
C SER A 3 22.26 -0.99 8.01
N PRO A 4 22.81 -2.21 8.01
CA PRO A 4 22.23 -3.36 7.32
C PRO A 4 20.73 -3.56 7.63
N ILE A 5 20.31 -3.14 8.83
CA ILE A 5 18.91 -3.15 9.29
C ILE A 5 18.03 -2.26 8.41
N LEU A 6 18.52 -1.08 7.99
CA LEU A 6 17.76 -0.13 7.18
C LEU A 6 17.54 -0.66 5.76
N ILE A 7 18.60 -1.19 5.13
CA ILE A 7 18.51 -1.81 3.80
C ILE A 7 17.56 -3.00 3.84
N PHE A 8 17.67 -3.86 4.86
CA PHE A 8 16.74 -4.97 5.07
C PHE A 8 15.30 -4.48 5.21
N THR A 9 15.07 -3.42 5.98
CA THR A 9 13.73 -2.82 6.18
C THR A 9 13.14 -2.35 4.85
N ILE A 10 13.92 -1.64 4.02
CA ILE A 10 13.47 -1.16 2.70
C ILE A 10 13.07 -2.32 1.80
N ILE A 11 13.92 -3.37 1.72
CA ILE A 11 13.65 -4.55 0.90
C ILE A 11 12.42 -5.29 1.42
N PHE A 12 12.34 -5.50 2.74
CA PHE A 12 11.24 -6.21 3.37
C PHE A 12 9.91 -5.50 3.15
N MET A 13 9.84 -4.18 3.35
CA MET A 13 8.64 -3.38 3.08
C MET A 13 8.21 -3.49 1.61
N SER A 14 9.17 -3.35 0.68
CA SER A 14 8.93 -3.45 -0.76
C SER A 14 8.35 -4.83 -1.11
N LEU A 15 8.92 -5.90 -0.54
CA LEU A 15 8.46 -7.26 -0.75
C LEU A 15 7.04 -7.47 -0.19
N ILE A 16 6.74 -7.00 1.02
CA ILE A 16 5.40 -7.12 1.60
C ILE A 16 4.36 -6.41 0.73
N TYR A 17 4.66 -5.19 0.25
CA TYR A 17 3.75 -4.47 -0.65
C TYR A 17 3.56 -5.21 -1.97
N LEU A 18 4.62 -5.78 -2.52
CA LEU A 18 4.55 -6.58 -3.74
C LEU A 18 3.66 -7.83 -3.53
N LEU A 19 3.87 -8.56 -2.43
CA LEU A 19 3.09 -9.73 -2.06
C LEU A 19 1.62 -9.40 -1.86
N ILE A 20 1.29 -8.25 -1.27
CA ILE A 20 -0.11 -7.79 -1.16
C ILE A 20 -0.68 -7.53 -2.56
N GLY A 21 0.04 -6.78 -3.39
CA GLY A 21 -0.43 -6.37 -4.72
C GLY A 21 -0.64 -7.53 -5.69
N PHE A 22 0.07 -8.64 -5.53
CA PHE A 22 -0.10 -9.85 -6.36
C PHE A 22 -0.89 -10.97 -5.66
N GLY A 23 -0.87 -11.02 -4.32
CA GLY A 23 -1.41 -12.12 -3.54
C GLY A 23 -2.90 -12.01 -3.26
N ILE A 24 -3.45 -10.79 -3.09
CA ILE A 24 -4.88 -10.64 -2.80
C ILE A 24 -5.71 -10.74 -4.09
N ASN A 25 -6.66 -11.66 -4.09
CA ASN A 25 -7.58 -11.93 -5.20
C ASN A 25 -8.99 -12.24 -4.68
N LYS A 26 -9.95 -12.46 -5.58
CA LYS A 26 -11.36 -12.70 -5.21
C LYS A 26 -11.57 -13.95 -4.35
N ASP A 27 -10.72 -14.96 -4.49
CA ASP A 27 -10.88 -16.24 -3.81
C ASP A 27 -10.42 -16.17 -2.35
N ASN A 28 -9.38 -15.38 -2.08
CA ASN A 28 -8.82 -15.21 -0.73
C ASN A 28 -9.18 -13.88 -0.04
N ALA A 29 -9.81 -12.94 -0.75
CA ALA A 29 -10.19 -11.63 -0.22
C ALA A 29 -11.01 -11.71 1.08
N LYS A 30 -11.89 -12.71 1.20
CA LYS A 30 -12.72 -12.93 2.40
C LYS A 30 -11.91 -13.23 3.66
N TYR A 31 -10.65 -13.62 3.53
CA TYR A 31 -9.75 -13.88 4.64
C TYR A 31 -8.73 -12.76 4.83
N LEU A 32 -8.26 -12.14 3.74
CA LEU A 32 -7.14 -11.20 3.76
C LEU A 32 -7.56 -9.72 3.84
N LEU A 33 -8.80 -9.38 3.49
CA LEU A 33 -9.29 -8.00 3.54
C LEU A 33 -10.21 -7.81 4.75
N ALA A 34 -9.71 -7.16 5.81
CA ALA A 34 -10.43 -6.97 7.07
C ALA A 34 -11.84 -6.36 6.90
N GLY A 35 -11.99 -5.39 5.99
CA GLY A 35 -13.30 -4.78 5.70
C GLY A 35 -14.27 -5.72 4.97
N TYR A 36 -13.78 -6.66 4.16
CA TYR A 36 -14.61 -7.63 3.45
C TYR A 36 -14.85 -8.90 4.29
N ASN A 37 -13.88 -9.28 5.13
CA ASN A 37 -13.95 -10.37 6.10
C ASN A 37 -15.06 -10.15 7.14
N THR A 38 -15.23 -8.91 7.60
CA THR A 38 -16.24 -8.54 8.60
C THR A 38 -17.65 -8.36 8.03
N MET A 39 -17.82 -8.35 6.70
CA MET A 39 -19.13 -8.23 6.06
C MET A 39 -19.98 -9.49 6.22
N THR A 40 -21.28 -9.31 6.41
CA THR A 40 -22.27 -10.41 6.33
C THR A 40 -22.35 -10.97 4.90
N PRO A 41 -22.88 -12.19 4.70
CA PRO A 41 -23.08 -12.74 3.35
C PRO A 41 -23.87 -11.81 2.43
N GLU A 42 -24.92 -11.16 2.93
CA GLU A 42 -25.78 -10.23 2.16
C GLU A 42 -25.03 -8.95 1.77
N GLN A 43 -24.15 -8.46 2.65
CA GLN A 43 -23.31 -7.30 2.37
C GLN A 43 -22.25 -7.64 1.30
N ARG A 44 -21.64 -8.82 1.39
CA ARG A 44 -20.64 -9.27 0.41
C ARG A 44 -21.23 -9.47 -0.98
N GLN A 45 -22.47 -9.95 -1.09
CA GLN A 45 -23.18 -10.07 -2.38
C GLN A 45 -23.38 -8.71 -3.07
N LYS A 46 -23.51 -7.63 -2.30
CA LYS A 46 -23.69 -6.26 -2.82
C LYS A 46 -22.35 -5.55 -3.08
N PHE A 47 -21.26 -6.05 -2.54
CA PHE A 47 -19.94 -5.43 -2.65
C PHE A 47 -19.23 -5.83 -3.94
N ASN A 48 -18.81 -4.85 -4.74
CA ASN A 48 -18.06 -5.13 -5.96
C ASN A 48 -16.56 -5.40 -5.65
N ILE A 49 -16.27 -6.64 -5.25
CA ILE A 49 -14.91 -7.06 -4.88
C ILE A 49 -13.91 -6.94 -6.04
N GLU A 50 -14.32 -7.24 -7.27
CA GLU A 50 -13.45 -7.17 -8.44
C GLU A 50 -12.95 -5.74 -8.67
N LYS A 51 -13.88 -4.78 -8.64
CA LYS A 51 -13.56 -3.36 -8.83
C LYS A 51 -12.75 -2.78 -7.66
N TYR A 52 -12.94 -3.30 -6.45
CA TYR A 52 -12.09 -2.93 -5.31
C TYR A 52 -10.66 -3.45 -5.50
N LEU A 53 -10.48 -4.69 -5.96
CA LEU A 53 -9.17 -5.28 -6.21
C LEU A 53 -8.45 -4.62 -7.40
N GLU A 54 -9.18 -4.23 -8.45
CA GLU A 54 -8.65 -3.41 -9.55
C GLU A 54 -8.10 -2.05 -9.08
N PHE A 55 -8.59 -1.54 -7.95
CA PHE A 55 -8.07 -0.34 -7.32
C PHE A 55 -6.90 -0.63 -6.36
N LEU A 56 -7.06 -1.63 -5.48
CA LEU A 56 -6.10 -1.97 -4.43
C LEU A 56 -4.79 -2.53 -4.99
N ASN A 57 -4.87 -3.51 -5.89
CA ASN A 57 -3.71 -4.28 -6.32
C ASN A 57 -2.69 -3.42 -7.10
N PRO A 58 -3.10 -2.59 -8.09
CA PRO A 58 -2.16 -1.70 -8.77
C PRO A 58 -1.52 -0.67 -7.85
N PHE A 59 -2.25 -0.21 -6.82
CA PHE A 59 -1.68 0.69 -5.81
C PHE A 59 -0.53 0.01 -5.07
N PHE A 60 -0.73 -1.18 -4.51
CA PHE A 60 0.31 -1.90 -3.77
C PHE A 60 1.50 -2.31 -4.64
N LYS A 61 1.26 -2.69 -5.91
CA LYS A 61 2.34 -2.95 -6.87
C LYS A 61 3.21 -1.71 -7.08
N LYS A 62 2.61 -0.54 -7.28
CA LYS A 62 3.37 0.73 -7.41
C LYS A 62 4.05 1.11 -6.09
N LEU A 63 3.37 0.90 -4.97
CA LEU A 63 3.89 1.17 -3.63
C LEU A 63 5.13 0.34 -3.33
N SER A 64 5.25 -0.89 -3.86
CA SER A 64 6.45 -1.72 -3.67
C SER A 64 7.74 -1.06 -4.16
N LEU A 65 7.67 -0.15 -5.14
CA LEU A 65 8.84 0.59 -5.64
C LEU A 65 9.09 1.88 -4.86
N TYR A 66 8.12 2.34 -4.07
CA TYR A 66 8.21 3.63 -3.39
C TYR A 66 9.29 3.68 -2.30
N PRO A 67 9.43 2.69 -1.38
CA PRO A 67 10.48 2.72 -0.36
C PRO A 67 11.90 2.88 -0.95
N PRO A 68 12.37 2.06 -1.91
CA PRO A 68 13.74 2.17 -2.41
C PRO A 68 13.96 3.43 -3.25
N LEU A 69 12.98 3.84 -4.08
CA LEU A 69 13.11 5.04 -4.90
C LEU A 69 13.12 6.32 -4.04
N SER A 70 12.22 6.40 -3.06
CA SER A 70 12.19 7.53 -2.14
C SER A 70 13.44 7.56 -1.25
N PHE A 71 13.96 6.40 -0.84
CA PHE A 71 15.22 6.33 -0.08
C PHE A 71 16.39 6.83 -0.92
N GLY A 72 16.53 6.35 -2.16
CA GLY A 72 17.58 6.80 -3.07
C GLY A 72 17.54 8.31 -3.30
N LEU A 73 16.34 8.89 -3.42
CA LEU A 73 16.19 10.36 -3.51
C LEU A 73 16.62 11.05 -2.22
N MET A 74 16.15 10.58 -1.05
CA MET A 74 16.50 11.20 0.23
C MET A 74 18.00 11.08 0.53
N TYR A 75 18.65 9.99 0.11
CA TYR A 75 20.08 9.75 0.29
C TYR A 75 20.95 10.76 -0.44
N ILE A 76 20.45 11.36 -1.53
CA ILE A 76 21.14 12.44 -2.24
C ILE A 76 20.99 13.79 -1.51
N LEU A 77 19.91 13.96 -0.72
CA LEU A 77 19.50 15.25 -0.17
C LEU A 77 19.85 15.44 1.31
N PHE A 78 20.00 14.35 2.06
CA PHE A 78 20.13 14.37 3.51
C PHE A 78 21.16 13.34 3.98
N GLU A 79 21.66 13.55 5.20
CA GLU A 79 22.64 12.66 5.82
C GLU A 79 22.22 12.31 7.26
N GLY A 80 22.78 11.21 7.78
CA GLY A 80 22.64 10.81 9.19
C GLY A 80 21.19 10.62 9.64
N GLU A 81 20.87 11.12 10.82
CA GLU A 81 19.53 10.94 11.43
C GLU A 81 18.43 11.69 10.67
N GLN A 82 18.75 12.84 10.06
CA GLN A 82 17.79 13.63 9.30
C GLN A 82 17.26 12.87 8.10
N LEU A 83 18.13 12.15 7.38
CA LEU A 83 17.75 11.24 6.30
C LEU A 83 16.67 10.26 6.76
N ILE A 84 16.93 9.54 7.85
CA ILE A 84 16.07 8.47 8.35
C ILE A 84 14.72 9.04 8.80
N LEU A 85 14.72 10.15 9.53
CA LEU A 85 13.51 10.82 10.00
C LEU A 85 12.64 11.28 8.84
N ILE A 86 13.21 12.00 7.88
CA ILE A 86 12.48 12.54 6.73
C ILE A 86 11.96 11.40 5.85
N TRP A 87 12.80 10.40 5.56
CA TRP A 87 12.40 9.26 4.76
C TRP A 87 11.26 8.45 5.41
N SER A 88 11.29 8.29 6.73
CA SER A 88 10.23 7.59 7.48
C SER A 88 8.90 8.33 7.39
N LEU A 89 8.89 9.66 7.56
CA LEU A 89 7.69 10.48 7.40
C LEU A 89 7.17 10.45 5.96
N LEU A 90 8.07 10.44 4.99
CA LEU A 90 7.75 10.38 3.56
C LEU A 90 6.95 9.11 3.20
N GLN A 91 7.17 7.99 3.91
CA GLN A 91 6.42 6.74 3.68
C GLN A 91 4.92 6.84 3.97
N LEU A 92 4.45 7.88 4.67
CA LEU A 92 3.03 8.09 4.93
C LEU A 92 2.27 8.67 3.74
N LEU A 93 2.94 9.40 2.84
CA LEU A 93 2.28 10.11 1.74
C LEU A 93 1.47 9.21 0.80
N PRO A 94 1.95 8.02 0.39
CA PRO A 94 1.17 7.15 -0.48
C PRO A 94 -0.18 6.71 0.14
N PHE A 95 -0.24 6.54 1.46
CA PHE A 95 -1.46 6.12 2.15
C PHE A 95 -2.46 7.27 2.29
N VAL A 96 -1.99 8.50 2.49
CA VAL A 96 -2.83 9.71 2.42
C VAL A 96 -3.41 9.88 1.01
N TRP A 97 -2.59 9.65 -0.02
CA TRP A 97 -3.06 9.68 -1.40
C TRP A 97 -4.09 8.57 -1.69
N PHE A 98 -3.83 7.35 -1.23
CA PHE A 98 -4.73 6.21 -1.37
C PHE A 98 -6.11 6.48 -0.77
N THR A 99 -6.16 6.97 0.46
CA THR A 99 -7.44 7.28 1.15
C THR A 99 -8.22 8.39 0.44
N ARG A 100 -7.55 9.46 0.01
CA ARG A 100 -8.18 10.52 -0.79
C ARG A 100 -8.77 9.97 -2.10
N LEU A 101 -8.01 9.15 -2.83
CA LEU A 101 -8.46 8.56 -4.08
C LEU A 101 -9.61 7.57 -3.88
N TYR A 102 -9.53 6.76 -2.83
CA TYR A 102 -10.60 5.83 -2.42
C TYR A 102 -11.90 6.58 -2.14
N LEU A 103 -11.86 7.62 -1.30
CA LEU A 103 -13.06 8.39 -0.94
C LEU A 103 -13.70 9.06 -2.17
N LYS A 104 -12.88 9.63 -3.07
CA LYS A 104 -13.34 10.20 -4.35
C LYS A 104 -14.03 9.15 -5.23
N ASN A 105 -13.44 7.97 -5.36
CA ASN A 105 -13.97 6.91 -6.22
C ASN A 105 -15.22 6.23 -5.63
N ARG A 106 -15.32 6.14 -4.30
CA ARG A 106 -16.49 5.64 -3.57
C ARG A 106 -17.70 6.55 -3.76
N HIS A 107 -17.53 7.87 -3.63
CA HIS A 107 -18.63 8.83 -3.86
C HIS A 107 -19.12 8.82 -5.32
N GLY A 108 -18.23 8.49 -6.27
CA GLY A 108 -18.57 8.27 -7.67
C GLY A 108 -19.13 6.89 -8.02
N ARG A 109 -19.39 5.99 -7.05
CA ARG A 109 -19.83 4.59 -7.22
C ARG A 109 -19.00 3.78 -8.24
N LYS A 110 -17.73 4.12 -8.37
CA LYS A 110 -16.70 3.17 -8.86
C LYS A 110 -16.33 2.30 -7.64
N ILE A 111 -15.53 1.25 -7.67
CA ILE A 111 -14.96 0.55 -6.48
C ILE A 111 -15.81 0.03 -5.26
N SER A 112 -17.07 0.40 -4.98
CA SER A 112 -17.88 -0.14 -3.85
C SER A 112 -19.31 -0.46 -4.24
#